data_AF-A0A7C5D6V3-F1
#
_entry.id   AF-A0A7C5D6V3-F1
#
_cell.length_a   1.000
_cell.length_b   1.000
_cell.length_c   1.000
_cell.angle_alpha   90.00
_cell.angle_beta   90.00
_cell.angle_gamma   90.00
#
_symmetry.space_group_name_H-M   'P 1'
#
loop_
_entity.id
_entity.type
_entity.pdbx_description
1 polymer ?
#
loop_
_entity_poly.entity_id
_entity_poly.type
_entity_poly.pdbx_seq_one_letter_code
_entity_poly.pdbx_strand_id
1 'polypeptide(L)' 'MKQLLQFAPNMSYFGVVVYRHGVKVDDLKKLPFFDIFTDYHDDKIYLTNAEEDYIPLIDWEGFCYDYVMHGNYRIND' A
#
# COMPACT_ATOMS: atom_id res chain seq x y z
N MET A 1 -9.23 28.00 -6.14
CA MET A 1 -8.81 26.62 -6.48
C MET A 1 -8.99 25.76 -5.25
N LYS A 2 -9.81 24.70 -5.32
CA LYS A 2 -9.93 23.71 -4.23
C LYS A 2 -8.58 22.98 -4.14
N GLN A 3 -7.89 23.09 -3.00
CA GLN A 3 -6.77 22.21 -2.67
C GLN A 3 -7.31 20.78 -2.65
N LEU A 4 -6.97 19.99 -3.66
CA LEU A 4 -7.55 18.66 -3.86
C LEU A 4 -6.87 17.57 -3.02
N LEU A 5 -5.74 17.84 -2.37
CA LEU A 5 -4.98 16.84 -1.63
C LEU A 5 -4.19 17.51 -0.50
N GLN A 6 -4.84 17.76 0.64
CA GLN A 6 -4.11 18.02 1.88
C GLN A 6 -3.96 16.68 2.60
N PHE A 7 -2.94 15.89 2.22
CA PHE A 7 -2.63 14.66 2.94
C PHE A 7 -2.31 15.01 4.40
N ALA A 8 -2.97 14.37 5.34
CA ALA A 8 -2.61 14.48 6.76
C ALA A 8 -1.15 14.02 6.93
N PRO A 9 -0.38 14.60 7.87
CA PRO A 9 0.97 14.12 8.15
C PRO A 9 0.92 12.62 8.49
N ASN A 10 1.76 11.82 7.82
CA ASN A 10 1.84 10.35 7.89
C ASN A 10 0.74 9.57 7.13
N MET A 11 0.45 9.95 5.89
CA MET A 11 -0.43 9.18 5.00
C MET A 11 0.33 8.68 3.76
N SER A 12 -0.03 7.51 3.28
CA SER A 12 0.47 6.88 2.04
C SER A 12 -0.18 7.48 0.78
N TYR A 13 0.24 7.07 -0.42
CA TYR A 13 -0.35 7.46 -1.72
C TYR A 13 -1.88 7.36 -1.76
N PHE A 14 -2.45 6.28 -1.23
CA PHE A 14 -3.90 6.07 -1.14
C PHE A 14 -4.55 6.49 0.19
N GLY A 15 -3.89 7.35 0.97
CA GLY A 15 -4.47 7.89 2.19
C GLY A 15 -4.57 6.86 3.33
N VAL A 16 -3.66 5.90 3.38
CA VAL A 16 -3.55 4.95 4.51
C VAL A 16 -2.57 5.50 5.53
N VAL A 17 -2.86 5.33 6.82
CA VAL A 17 -1.99 5.78 7.90
C VAL A 17 -0.67 5.01 7.87
N VAL A 18 0.45 5.76 7.91
CA VAL A 18 1.80 5.21 8.01
C VAL A 18 2.17 5.09 9.49
N TYR A 19 2.40 3.87 9.93
CA TYR A 19 2.88 3.54 11.27
C TYR A 19 4.41 3.32 11.27
N ARG A 20 4.98 3.16 12.46
CA ARG A 20 6.44 2.97 12.64
C ARG A 20 7.03 1.87 11.76
N HIS A 21 6.28 0.78 11.56
CA HIS A 21 6.74 -0.42 10.85
C HIS A 21 6.27 -0.47 9.39
N GLY A 22 5.53 0.54 8.92
CA GLY A 22 4.91 0.57 7.60
C GLY A 22 3.41 0.80 7.70
N VAL A 23 2.64 0.22 6.79
CA VAL A 23 1.17 0.30 6.79
C VAL A 23 0.59 -1.01 7.34
N LYS A 24 -0.48 -0.92 8.15
CA LYS A 24 -1.12 -2.12 8.72
C LYS A 24 -1.88 -2.87 7.63
N VAL A 25 -1.74 -4.19 7.60
CA VAL A 25 -2.45 -5.06 6.65
C VAL A 25 -3.96 -4.88 6.76
N ASP A 26 -4.51 -4.77 7.97
CA ASP A 26 -5.94 -4.61 8.18
C ASP A 26 -6.51 -3.26 7.67
N ASP A 27 -5.67 -2.23 7.58
CA ASP A 27 -6.08 -0.98 6.94
C ASP A 27 -6.07 -1.11 5.42
N LEU A 28 -5.10 -1.85 4.86
CA LEU A 28 -5.05 -2.11 3.43
C LEU A 28 -6.17 -3.03 2.95
N LYS A 29 -6.59 -4.03 3.72
CA LYS A 29 -7.73 -4.92 3.39
C LYS A 29 -9.05 -4.17 3.12
N LYS A 30 -9.16 -2.92 3.58
CA LYS A 30 -10.33 -2.06 3.35
C LYS A 30 -10.32 -1.41 1.96
N LEU A 31 -9.20 -1.51 1.24
CA LEU A 31 -9.02 -0.92 -0.08
C LEU A 31 -9.48 -1.89 -1.17
N PRO A 32 -10.09 -1.39 -2.26
CA PRO A 32 -10.63 -2.24 -3.32
C PRO A 32 -9.57 -2.92 -4.20
N PHE A 33 -8.28 -2.61 -4.00
CA PHE A 33 -7.15 -3.14 -4.76
C PHE A 33 -6.17 -3.91 -3.88
N PHE A 34 -6.56 -4.29 -2.66
CA PHE A 34 -5.73 -5.10 -1.78
C PHE A 34 -5.42 -6.48 -2.39
N ASP A 35 -6.42 -7.16 -2.96
CA ASP A 35 -6.21 -8.46 -3.61
C ASP A 35 -5.23 -8.35 -4.80
N ILE A 36 -5.25 -7.22 -5.52
CA ILE A 36 -4.31 -6.94 -6.62
C ILE A 36 -2.89 -6.77 -6.08
N PHE A 37 -2.76 -6.07 -4.95
CA PHE A 37 -1.48 -5.89 -4.28
C PHE A 37 -0.91 -7.21 -3.76
N THR A 38 -1.72 -8.10 -3.19
CA THR A 38 -1.26 -9.41 -2.71
C THR A 38 -0.78 -10.29 -3.86
N ASP A 39 -1.51 -10.28 -4.98
CA ASP A 39 -1.12 -10.98 -6.20
C ASP A 39 0.19 -10.44 -6.79
N TYR A 40 0.47 -9.14 -6.66
CA TYR A 40 1.70 -8.51 -7.15
C TYR A 40 2.95 -8.97 -6.36
N HIS A 41 2.80 -9.35 -5.09
CA HIS A 41 3.93 -9.66 -4.20
C HIS A 41 4.04 -11.14 -3.76
N ASP A 42 3.17 -12.04 -4.24
CA ASP A 42 3.13 -13.46 -3.86
C ASP A 42 3.21 -13.70 -2.33
N ASP A 43 2.58 -12.84 -1.53
CA ASP A 43 2.59 -12.88 -0.05
C ASP A 43 3.97 -12.77 0.67
N LYS A 44 5.04 -12.38 -0.02
CA LYS A 44 6.43 -12.42 0.54
C LYS A 44 6.86 -11.19 1.36
N ILE A 45 5.93 -10.29 1.67
CA ILE A 45 6.25 -8.93 2.13
C ILE A 45 5.65 -8.56 3.48
N TYR A 46 4.96 -9.48 4.15
CA TYR A 46 4.39 -9.20 5.46
C TYR A 46 5.45 -9.24 6.55
N LEU A 47 5.52 -8.18 7.35
CA LEU A 47 6.24 -8.12 8.60
C LEU A 47 5.25 -8.29 9.75
N THR A 48 5.62 -9.02 10.80
CA THR A 48 4.80 -9.14 12.00
C THR A 48 5.56 -8.58 13.21
N ASN A 49 4.86 -7.87 14.09
CA ASN A 49 5.38 -7.50 15.41
C ASN A 49 4.83 -8.41 16.53
N ALA A 50 4.31 -9.58 16.18
CA ALA A 50 3.60 -10.55 17.03
C ALA A 50 2.15 -10.19 17.41
N GLU A 51 1.73 -8.94 17.26
CA GLU A 51 0.34 -8.51 17.50
C GLU A 51 -0.38 -8.13 16.22
N GLU A 52 0.34 -7.54 15.27
CA GLU A 52 -0.19 -6.98 14.04
C GLU A 52 0.75 -7.25 12.87
N ASP A 53 0.14 -7.39 11.69
CA ASP A 53 0.85 -7.54 10.44
C ASP A 53 0.93 -6.19 9.71
N TYR A 54 2.11 -5.95 9.16
CA TYR A 54 2.49 -4.74 8.45
C TYR A 54 3.04 -5.08 7.09
N ILE A 55 2.90 -4.11 6.18
CA ILE A 55 3.61 -4.08 4.92
C ILE A 55 4.61 -2.91 4.99
N PRO A 56 5.89 -3.13 4.65
CA PRO A 56 6.86 -2.04 4.59
C PRO A 56 6.37 -0.94 3.66
N LEU A 57 6.56 0.31 4.06
CA LEU A 57 6.07 1.45 3.30
C LEU A 57 6.62 1.46 1.86
N ILE A 58 7.87 1.04 1.66
CA ILE A 58 8.50 1.03 0.35
C ILE A 58 7.81 0.06 -0.63
N ASP A 59 7.37 -1.11 -0.17
CA ASP A 59 6.66 -2.09 -1.00
C ASP A 59 5.28 -1.56 -1.37
N TRP A 60 4.56 -1.01 -0.38
CA TRP A 60 3.26 -0.40 -0.60
C TRP A 60 3.32 0.76 -1.59
N GLU A 61 4.21 1.74 -1.34
CA GLU A 61 4.33 2.92 -2.18
C GLU A 61 4.88 2.58 -3.57
N GLY A 62 5.74 1.56 -3.68
CA GLY A 62 6.21 1.00 -4.94
C GLY A 62 5.06 0.47 -5.79
N PHE A 63 4.22 -0.39 -5.21
CA PHE A 63 2.99 -0.84 -5.87
C PHE A 63 2.08 0.33 -6.26
N CYS A 64 1.86 1.29 -5.36
CA CYS A 64 0.99 2.43 -5.64
C CYS A 64 1.47 3.23 -6.84
N TYR A 65 2.79 3.48 -6.90
CA TYR A 65 3.41 4.16 -8.02
C TYR A 65 3.21 3.38 -9.32
N ASP A 66 3.52 2.09 -9.33
CA ASP A 66 3.41 1.25 -10.54
C ASP A 66 1.96 1.14 -11.02
N TYR A 67 1.02 0.96 -10.10
CA TYR A 67 -0.41 0.89 -10.39
C TYR A 67 -0.93 2.19 -11.03
N VAL A 68 -0.55 3.35 -10.47
CA VAL A 68 -0.97 4.67 -10.99
C VAL A 68 -0.31 4.99 -12.32
N MET A 69 1.00 4.74 -12.45
CA MET A 69 1.79 5.19 -13.60
C MET A 69 1.61 4.29 -14.81
N HIS A 70 1.52 2.98 -14.60
CA HIS A 70 1.57 2.02 -15.69
C HIS A 70 0.21 1.36 -15.95
N GLY A 71 -0.76 1.50 -15.04
CA GLY A 71 -2.04 0.77 -15.11
C GLY A 71 -1.87 -0.75 -15.11
N ASN A 72 -0.64 -1.23 -14.91
CA ASN A 72 -0.19 -2.59 -15.07
C ASN A 72 0.22 -3.11 -13.70
N TYR A 73 -0.49 -4.13 -13.24
CA TYR A 73 -0.10 -4.96 -12.09
C TYR A 73 0.58 -6.27 -12.54
N ARG A 74 0.88 -6.41 -13.84
CA ARG A 74 1.64 -7.53 -14.43
C ARG A 74 2.58 -7.04 -15.53
N ILE A 75 3.88 -7.22 -15.32
CA ILE A 75 4.79 -7.53 -16.42
C ILE A 75 4.70 -9.05 -16.58
N ASN A 76 4.30 -9.50 -17.78
CA ASN A 76 4.05 -10.89 -18.24
C ASN A 76 2.56 -11.28 -18.15
N ASP A 77 1.79 -11.44 -19.23
CA ASP A 77 2.08 -11.78 -20.64
C ASP A 77 1.26 -10.94 -21.65
#